data_AF-A0A835L9U9-F1
#
_entry.id   AF-A0A835L9U9-F1
#
_cell.length_a   1.000
_cell.length_b   1.000
_cell.length_c   1.000
_cell.angle_alpha   90.00
_cell.angle_beta   90.00
_cell.angle_gamma   90.00
#
_symmetry.space_group_name_H-M   'P 1'
#
loop_
_entity.id
_entity.type
_entity.pdbx_description
1 polymer ?
#
loop_
_entity_poly.entity_id
_entity_poly.type
_entity_poly.pdbx_seq_one_letter_code
_entity_poly.pdbx_strand_id
1 'polypeptide(L)'
;MTMKINEKNLCAFASSATPVDRDGWLDMRGEVGKSYQKRWFVLKGNLLFYFDKKGDKEPVGVIILEGCTIELTEEEAYSFKISFQCEGGRTYYLCTNSQASMEAWMKALACASYDYMKLMVSDLQRQLDEAQAEAAAEAALVTITPPEEEPKVPPRGQRYNPFNRVPDGEPKAVQGSRHHKENLRPDMPRKRVPFRDIHTAYGRKILADRSEWRAKLSKQKEDTSKPLIQL
;
A
#
# COMPACT_ATOMS: atom_id res chain seq x y z
N MET A 1 -9.06 14.61 35.01
CA MET A 1 -10.18 15.00 34.13
C MET A 1 -11.07 13.77 33.98
N THR A 2 -12.24 13.73 34.62
CA THR A 2 -13.16 12.58 34.52
C THR A 2 -13.84 12.62 33.16
N MET A 3 -13.56 11.63 32.30
CA MET A 3 -14.30 11.51 31.04
C MET A 3 -15.78 11.27 31.36
N LYS A 4 -16.64 12.26 31.08
CA LYS A 4 -18.09 12.06 31.10
C LYS A 4 -18.49 11.33 29.83
N ILE A 5 -18.57 10.01 29.91
CA ILE A 5 -19.05 9.20 28.80
C ILE A 5 -20.59 9.22 28.83
N ASN A 6 -21.20 9.62 27.71
CA ASN A 6 -22.66 9.63 27.57
C ASN A 6 -23.16 8.23 27.25
N GLU A 7 -23.93 7.65 28.17
CA GLU A 7 -24.52 6.32 28.05
C GLU A 7 -25.33 6.13 26.77
N LYS A 8 -26.11 7.14 26.35
CA LYS A 8 -26.89 7.08 25.10
C LYS A 8 -26.01 6.93 23.86
N ASN A 9 -24.86 7.60 23.86
CA ASN A 9 -23.90 7.52 22.76
C ASN A 9 -23.21 6.15 22.74
N LEU A 10 -22.91 5.58 23.90
CA LEU A 10 -22.35 4.23 24.00
C LEU A 10 -23.31 3.17 23.46
N CYS A 11 -24.59 3.21 23.88
CA CYS A 11 -25.59 2.28 23.37
C CYS A 11 -25.74 2.41 21.84
N ALA A 12 -25.84 3.64 21.34
CA ALA A 12 -25.92 3.89 19.90
C ALA A 12 -24.68 3.37 19.14
N PHE A 13 -23.48 3.58 19.69
CA PHE A 13 -22.24 3.08 19.10
C PHE A 13 -22.16 1.54 19.13
N ALA A 14 -22.55 0.92 20.24
CA ALA A 14 -22.55 -0.52 20.41
C ALA A 14 -23.37 -1.22 19.31
N SER A 15 -24.55 -0.68 18.98
CA SER A 15 -25.43 -1.20 17.91
C SER A 15 -25.19 -0.59 16.52
N SER A 16 -24.23 0.32 16.36
CA SER A 16 -23.95 0.95 15.07
C SER A 16 -23.36 -0.02 14.03
N ALA A 17 -23.39 0.36 12.75
CA ALA A 17 -22.81 -0.42 11.66
C ALA A 17 -21.27 -0.34 11.56
N THR A 18 -20.59 0.18 12.59
CA THR A 18 -19.13 0.19 12.61
C THR A 18 -18.58 -1.24 12.56
N PRO A 19 -17.42 -1.45 11.89
CA PRO A 19 -16.78 -2.76 11.86
C PRO A 19 -16.61 -3.34 13.25
N VAL A 20 -16.87 -4.64 13.36
CA VAL A 20 -16.65 -5.41 14.59
C VAL A 20 -15.31 -6.11 14.44
N ASP A 21 -14.40 -5.86 15.37
CA ASP A 21 -13.09 -6.51 15.37
C ASP A 21 -13.21 -7.97 15.80
N ARG A 22 -14.12 -8.24 16.75
CA ARG A 22 -14.47 -9.59 17.20
C ARG A 22 -15.80 -9.63 17.95
N ASP A 23 -16.58 -10.68 17.75
CA ASP A 23 -17.78 -10.97 18.52
C ASP A 23 -17.86 -12.46 18.91
N GLY A 24 -18.60 -12.76 19.97
CA GLY A 24 -18.76 -14.14 20.41
C GLY A 24 -19.28 -14.30 21.84
N TRP A 25 -19.65 -15.53 22.17
CA TRP A 25 -20.04 -15.89 23.53
C TRP A 25 -18.80 -16.10 24.40
N LEU A 26 -18.82 -15.51 25.59
CA LEU A 26 -17.87 -15.76 26.67
C LEU A 26 -18.62 -15.95 27.97
N ASP A 27 -18.05 -16.74 28.86
CA ASP A 27 -18.54 -16.88 30.22
C ASP A 27 -17.76 -15.91 31.12
N MET A 28 -18.46 -14.95 31.72
CA MET A 28 -17.87 -13.90 32.55
C MET A 28 -18.19 -14.12 34.01
N ARG A 29 -17.18 -14.06 34.88
CA ARG A 29 -17.38 -14.13 36.32
C ARG A 29 -18.15 -12.90 36.82
N GLY A 30 -19.20 -13.14 37.61
CA GLY A 30 -19.98 -12.10 38.26
C GLY A 30 -19.13 -11.23 39.21
N GLU A 31 -19.57 -10.00 39.42
CA GLU A 31 -18.92 -9.06 40.35
C GLU A 31 -19.21 -9.43 41.81
N VAL A 32 -20.45 -9.84 42.08
CA VAL A 32 -20.91 -10.30 43.39
C VAL A 32 -21.07 -11.82 43.32
N GLY A 33 -20.02 -12.55 43.70
CA GLY A 33 -19.96 -14.01 43.69
C GLY A 33 -19.00 -14.59 42.64
N LYS A 34 -18.81 -15.91 42.66
CA LYS A 34 -17.94 -16.62 41.69
C LYS A 34 -18.72 -17.33 40.58
N SER A 35 -20.00 -17.01 40.39
CA SER A 35 -20.79 -17.60 39.30
C SER A 35 -20.37 -17.02 37.97
N TYR A 36 -20.16 -17.88 36.98
CA TYR A 36 -19.96 -17.47 35.59
C TYR A 36 -21.31 -17.28 34.89
N GLN A 37 -21.41 -16.21 34.12
CA GLN A 37 -22.60 -15.85 33.35
C GLN A 37 -22.23 -15.75 31.87
N LYS A 38 -22.98 -16.47 31.04
CA LYS A 38 -22.79 -16.45 29.59
C LYS A 38 -23.28 -15.12 29.02
N ARG A 39 -22.38 -14.36 28.38
CA ARG A 39 -22.66 -13.05 27.79
C ARG A 39 -22.16 -13.01 26.35
N TRP A 40 -22.87 -12.25 25.52
CA TRP A 40 -22.45 -12.00 24.15
C TRP A 40 -21.53 -10.79 24.14
N PHE A 41 -20.27 -10.95 23.73
CA PHE A 41 -19.28 -9.89 23.68
C PHE A 41 -19.12 -9.38 22.25
N VAL A 42 -18.89 -8.07 22.12
CA VAL A 42 -18.62 -7.38 20.86
C VAL A 42 -17.49 -6.37 21.09
N LEU A 43 -16.38 -6.56 20.41
CA LEU A 43 -15.23 -5.67 20.39
C LEU A 43 -15.32 -4.73 19.18
N LYS A 44 -15.25 -3.42 19.46
CA LYS A 44 -15.23 -2.35 18.46
C LYS A 44 -14.20 -1.29 18.86
N GLY A 45 -13.10 -1.23 18.13
CA GLY A 45 -11.92 -0.44 18.51
C GLY A 45 -11.41 -0.88 19.87
N ASN A 46 -11.26 0.06 20.79
CA ASN A 46 -10.84 -0.19 22.17
C ASN A 46 -12.01 -0.41 23.16
N LEU A 47 -13.23 -0.58 22.66
CA LEU A 47 -14.44 -0.77 23.46
C LEU A 47 -14.94 -2.21 23.35
N LEU A 48 -14.98 -2.91 24.49
CA LEU A 48 -15.52 -4.26 24.60
C LEU A 48 -16.90 -4.19 25.27
N PHE A 49 -17.95 -4.33 24.47
CA PHE A 49 -19.33 -4.39 24.93
C PHE A 49 -19.72 -5.81 25.28
N TYR A 50 -20.61 -5.96 26.26
CA TYR A 50 -21.26 -7.24 26.54
C TYR A 50 -22.75 -7.10 26.74
N PHE A 51 -23.49 -8.09 26.26
CA PHE A 51 -24.94 -8.15 26.20
C PHE A 51 -25.45 -9.43 26.87
N ASP A 52 -26.71 -9.45 27.31
CA ASP A 52 -27.38 -10.68 27.73
C ASP A 52 -27.51 -11.65 26.56
N LYS A 53 -27.91 -11.15 25.39
CA LYS A 53 -28.10 -11.95 24.18
C LYS A 53 -27.51 -11.30 22.94
N LYS A 54 -27.23 -12.14 21.95
CA LYS A 54 -26.86 -11.68 20.61
C LYS A 54 -28.03 -10.93 19.98
N GLY A 55 -27.79 -9.69 19.55
CA GLY A 55 -28.78 -8.83 18.88
C GLY A 55 -29.50 -7.84 19.79
N ASP A 56 -29.21 -7.83 21.09
CA ASP A 56 -29.72 -6.81 22.01
C ASP A 56 -29.19 -5.42 21.61
N LYS A 57 -30.03 -4.39 21.79
CA LYS A 57 -29.70 -3.00 21.45
C LYS A 57 -28.97 -2.27 22.58
N GLU A 58 -29.19 -2.71 23.81
CA GLU A 58 -28.63 -2.08 25.00
C GLU A 58 -27.56 -3.01 25.58
N PRO A 59 -26.29 -2.58 25.63
CA PRO A 59 -25.26 -3.33 26.31
C PRO A 59 -25.51 -3.33 27.82
N VAL A 60 -25.21 -4.45 28.46
CA VAL A 60 -25.24 -4.57 29.92
C VAL A 60 -24.08 -3.80 30.53
N GLY A 61 -22.97 -3.70 29.79
CA GLY A 61 -21.88 -2.82 30.12
C GLY A 61 -20.84 -2.74 29.02
N VAL A 62 -19.85 -1.88 29.27
CA VAL A 62 -18.72 -1.65 28.40
C VAL A 62 -17.43 -1.70 29.22
N ILE A 63 -16.41 -2.33 28.66
CA ILE A 63 -15.06 -2.35 29.19
C ILE A 63 -14.19 -1.57 28.21
N ILE A 64 -13.55 -0.51 28.69
CA ILE A 64 -12.60 0.29 27.91
C ILE A 64 -11.24 -0.35 28.08
N LEU A 65 -10.62 -0.82 27.01
CA LEU A 65 -9.40 -1.63 27.07
C LEU A 65 -8.11 -0.81 27.22
N GLU A 66 -8.22 0.50 27.44
CA GLU A 66 -7.06 1.36 27.64
C GLU A 66 -6.38 1.11 28.98
N GLY A 67 -5.06 0.90 28.93
CA GLY A 67 -4.26 0.59 30.12
C GLY A 67 -4.62 -0.74 30.78
N CYS A 68 -5.29 -1.65 30.07
CA CYS A 68 -5.55 -2.99 30.57
C CYS A 68 -4.36 -3.92 30.34
N THR A 69 -4.28 -4.96 31.16
CA THR A 69 -3.34 -6.08 31.00
C THR A 69 -4.16 -7.35 30.86
N ILE A 70 -3.81 -8.17 29.85
CA ILE A 70 -4.50 -9.43 29.55
C ILE A 70 -3.57 -10.56 29.94
N GLU A 71 -4.02 -11.41 30.85
CA GLU A 71 -3.21 -12.49 31.41
C GLU A 71 -3.97 -13.81 31.35
N LEU A 72 -3.25 -14.91 31.12
CA LEU A 72 -3.80 -16.25 31.31
C LEU A 72 -4.12 -16.48 32.78
N THR A 73 -5.13 -17.30 33.05
CA THR A 73 -5.47 -17.73 34.40
C THR A 73 -5.73 -19.23 34.41
N GLU A 74 -5.44 -19.86 35.54
CA GLU A 74 -5.65 -21.30 35.75
C GLU A 74 -6.94 -21.58 36.56
N GLU A 75 -7.78 -20.56 36.80
CA GLU A 75 -9.03 -20.72 37.54
C GLU A 75 -10.03 -21.66 36.83
N GLU A 76 -10.05 -21.62 35.49
CA GLU A 76 -10.96 -22.42 34.66
C GLU A 76 -10.27 -22.83 33.34
N ALA A 77 -10.83 -23.81 32.63
CA ALA A 77 -10.32 -24.20 31.32
C ALA A 77 -10.48 -23.06 30.29
N TYR A 78 -9.44 -22.83 29.48
CA TYR A 78 -9.42 -21.82 28.41
C TYR A 78 -9.84 -20.42 28.90
N SER A 79 -9.31 -20.02 30.05
CA SER A 79 -9.67 -18.79 30.74
C SER A 79 -8.53 -17.76 30.75
N PHE A 80 -8.92 -16.50 30.77
CA PHE A 80 -8.03 -15.36 30.87
C PHE A 80 -8.68 -14.26 31.69
N LYS A 81 -7.90 -13.29 32.14
CA LYS A 81 -8.39 -12.13 32.88
C LYS A 81 -7.93 -10.83 32.24
N ILE A 82 -8.76 -9.80 32.40
CA ILE A 82 -8.46 -8.41 32.05
C ILE A 82 -8.33 -7.64 33.36
N SER A 83 -7.14 -7.14 33.65
CA SER A 83 -6.84 -6.33 34.84
C SER A 83 -6.48 -4.90 34.45
N PHE A 84 -6.73 -3.94 35.34
CA PHE A 84 -6.37 -2.54 35.15
C PHE A 84 -5.40 -2.11 36.23
N GLN A 85 -4.33 -1.41 35.85
CA GLN A 85 -3.27 -0.98 36.77
C GLN A 85 -3.65 0.25 37.61
N CYS A 86 -4.94 0.49 37.85
CA CYS A 86 -5.43 1.58 38.68
C CYS A 86 -5.82 1.10 40.09
N GLU A 87 -5.72 1.99 41.07
CA GLU A 87 -6.14 1.71 42.44
C GLU A 87 -7.66 1.41 42.46
N GLY A 88 -8.03 0.23 42.95
CA GLY A 88 -9.42 -0.26 42.89
C GLY A 88 -9.88 -0.73 41.50
N GLY A 89 -8.96 -0.94 40.57
CA GLY A 89 -9.26 -1.46 39.22
C GLY A 89 -9.98 -2.80 39.26
N ARG A 90 -11.09 -2.90 38.53
CA ARG A 90 -11.87 -4.14 38.44
C ARG A 90 -11.17 -5.16 37.56
N THR A 91 -11.03 -6.40 38.04
CA THR A 91 -10.54 -7.52 37.23
C THR A 91 -11.72 -8.31 36.66
N TYR A 92 -11.71 -8.54 35.35
CA TYR A 92 -12.72 -9.35 34.66
C TYR A 92 -12.13 -10.72 34.35
N TYR A 93 -12.80 -11.79 34.78
CA TYR A 93 -12.42 -13.17 34.46
C TYR A 93 -13.36 -13.68 33.37
N LEU A 94 -12.77 -14.19 32.30
CA LEU A 94 -13.46 -14.62 31.09
C LEU A 94 -13.02 -16.03 30.71
N CYS A 95 -13.98 -16.88 30.38
CA CYS A 95 -13.75 -18.24 29.90
C CYS A 95 -14.29 -18.40 28.50
N THR A 96 -13.61 -19.25 27.73
CA THR A 96 -14.02 -19.62 26.38
C THR A 96 -14.29 -21.13 26.28
N ASN A 97 -14.84 -21.57 25.15
CA ASN A 97 -15.13 -22.99 24.93
C ASN A 97 -13.96 -23.79 24.32
N SER A 98 -12.84 -23.14 23.97
CA SER A 98 -11.73 -23.79 23.28
C SER A 98 -10.46 -22.93 23.33
N GLN A 99 -9.30 -23.59 23.29
CA GLN A 99 -8.00 -22.93 23.23
C GLN A 99 -7.90 -21.93 22.08
N ALA A 100 -8.33 -22.32 20.88
CA ALA A 100 -8.30 -21.44 19.71
C ALA A 100 -9.19 -20.19 19.88
N SER A 101 -10.35 -20.33 20.54
CA SER A 101 -11.22 -19.18 20.84
C SER A 101 -10.57 -18.25 21.86
N MET A 102 -9.97 -18.80 22.92
CA MET A 102 -9.21 -18.03 23.92
C MET A 102 -8.08 -17.23 23.28
N GLU A 103 -7.20 -17.89 22.51
CA GLU A 103 -6.07 -17.24 21.84
C GLU A 103 -6.53 -16.11 20.90
N ALA A 104 -7.59 -16.36 20.14
CA ALA A 104 -8.13 -15.35 19.23
C ALA A 104 -8.79 -14.17 19.98
N TRP A 105 -9.42 -14.41 21.13
CA TRP A 105 -9.91 -13.33 22.01
C TRP A 105 -8.77 -12.53 22.62
N MET A 106 -7.79 -13.20 23.22
CA MET A 106 -6.63 -12.54 23.83
C MET A 106 -5.86 -11.71 22.80
N LYS A 107 -5.65 -12.25 21.60
CA LYS A 107 -5.01 -11.52 20.50
C LYS A 107 -5.79 -10.27 20.11
N ALA A 108 -7.11 -10.39 19.90
CA ALA A 108 -7.94 -9.25 19.51
C ALA A 108 -7.93 -8.15 20.58
N LEU A 109 -8.03 -8.54 21.86
CA LEU A 109 -8.00 -7.60 22.98
C LEU A 109 -6.63 -6.93 23.14
N ALA A 110 -5.53 -7.65 22.94
CA ALA A 110 -4.18 -7.09 23.01
C ALA A 110 -3.93 -6.07 21.88
N CYS A 111 -4.43 -6.36 20.68
CA CYS A 111 -4.33 -5.47 19.52
C CYS A 111 -5.26 -4.24 19.61
N ALA A 112 -6.27 -4.26 20.49
CA ALA A 112 -7.24 -3.18 20.62
C ALA A 112 -6.71 -1.95 21.39
N SER A 113 -5.61 -2.10 22.12
CA SER A 113 -5.02 -1.03 22.94
C SER A 113 -4.41 0.09 22.09
N TYR A 114 -4.48 1.34 22.59
CA TYR A 114 -3.81 2.46 21.94
C TYR A 114 -2.30 2.26 21.82
N ASP A 115 -1.67 1.67 22.85
CA ASP A 115 -0.23 1.40 22.85
C ASP A 115 0.17 0.48 21.70
N TYR A 116 -0.63 -0.56 21.40
CA TYR A 116 -0.40 -1.42 20.25
C TYR A 116 -0.52 -0.65 18.93
N MET A 117 -1.58 0.14 18.75
CA MET A 117 -1.75 0.95 17.54
C MET A 117 -0.59 1.94 17.36
N LYS A 118 -0.14 2.57 18.44
CA LYS A 118 0.98 3.50 18.43
C LYS A 118 2.30 2.83 18.04
N LEU A 119 2.57 1.64 18.58
CA LEU A 119 3.75 0.85 18.21
C LEU A 119 3.69 0.43 16.74
N MET A 120 2.53 -0.02 16.26
CA MET A 120 2.32 -0.40 14.87
C MET A 120 2.54 0.79 13.92
N VAL A 121 1.97 1.95 14.24
CA VAL A 121 2.16 3.18 13.44
C VAL A 121 3.63 3.57 13.40
N SER A 122 4.35 3.48 14.54
CA SER A 122 5.77 3.79 14.59
C SER A 122 6.61 2.86 13.73
N ASP A 123 6.35 1.56 13.75
CA ASP A 123 7.09 0.59 12.93
C ASP A 123 6.76 0.76 11.45
N LEU A 124 5.49 0.96 11.10
CA LEU A 124 5.08 1.22 9.71
C LEU A 124 5.71 2.51 9.17
N GLN A 125 5.79 3.57 9.97
CA GLN A 125 6.46 4.80 9.56
C GLN A 125 7.95 4.54 9.26
N ARG A 126 8.64 3.79 10.13
CA ARG A 126 10.03 3.41 9.92
C ARG A 126 10.21 2.61 8.62
N GLN A 127 9.32 1.64 8.36
CA GLN A 127 9.35 0.85 7.12
C GLN A 127 9.14 1.73 5.87
N LEU A 128 8.25 2.72 5.94
CA LEU A 128 8.03 3.67 4.84
C LEU A 128 9.27 4.53 4.58
N ASP A 129 9.91 5.03 5.63
CA ASP A 129 11.12 5.85 5.50
C ASP A 129 12.28 5.06 4.89
N GLU A 130 12.45 3.79 5.30
CA GLU A 130 13.44 2.86 4.76
C GLU A 130 13.19 2.56 3.27
N ALA A 131 11.96 2.22 2.89
CA ALA A 131 11.61 1.94 1.50
C ALA A 131 11.76 3.18 0.60
N GLN A 132 11.49 4.38 1.12
CA GLN A 132 11.71 5.63 0.41
C GLN A 132 13.20 5.92 0.22
N ALA A 133 14.03 5.65 1.22
CA ALA A 133 15.48 5.80 1.13
C ALA A 133 16.08 4.83 0.10
N GLU A 134 15.65 3.57 0.09
CA GLU A 134 16.05 2.57 -0.90
C GLU A 134 15.66 2.99 -2.33
N ALA A 135 14.40 3.41 -2.52
CA ALA A 135 13.94 3.89 -3.83
C ALA A 135 14.70 5.14 -4.29
N ALA A 136 15.06 6.05 -3.38
CA ALA A 136 15.86 7.22 -3.69
C ALA A 136 17.32 6.84 -4.05
N ALA A 137 17.91 5.87 -3.35
CA ALA A 137 19.24 5.35 -3.67
C ALA A 137 19.28 4.62 -5.02
N GLU A 138 18.26 3.82 -5.33
CA GLU A 138 18.12 3.14 -6.62
C GLU A 138 17.95 4.16 -7.76
N ALA A 139 17.14 5.19 -7.57
CA ALA A 139 17.00 6.30 -8.52
C ALA A 139 18.33 7.07 -8.73
N ALA A 140 19.12 7.23 -7.67
CA ALA A 140 20.45 7.84 -7.74
C ALA A 140 21.45 6.96 -8.51
N LEU A 141 21.41 5.63 -8.36
CA LEU A 141 22.23 4.69 -9.13
C LEU A 141 21.90 4.70 -10.63
N VAL A 142 20.63 4.81 -11.00
CA VAL A 142 20.20 4.92 -12.42
C VAL A 142 20.70 6.22 -13.07
N THR A 143 20.94 7.27 -12.29
CA THR A 143 21.53 8.53 -12.78
C THR A 143 23.07 8.50 -12.87
N ILE A 144 23.73 7.48 -12.33
CA ILE A 144 25.17 7.22 -12.51
C ILE A 144 25.35 6.20 -13.65
N THR A 145 24.69 6.42 -14.79
CA THR A 145 25.29 5.97 -16.04
C THR A 145 26.54 6.83 -16.26
N PRO A 146 27.74 6.25 -16.46
CA PRO A 146 28.89 7.03 -16.88
C PRO A 146 28.48 7.86 -18.10
N PRO A 147 29.04 9.07 -18.32
CA PRO A 147 28.90 9.71 -19.62
C PRO A 147 29.50 8.75 -20.63
N GLU A 148 28.65 7.97 -21.29
CA GLU A 148 28.99 7.21 -22.48
C GLU A 148 29.65 8.24 -23.39
N GLU A 149 30.92 8.00 -23.75
CA GLU A 149 31.72 8.89 -24.57
C GLU A 149 30.81 9.51 -25.64
N GLU A 150 30.73 10.83 -25.68
CA GLU A 150 30.05 11.53 -26.79
C GLU A 150 30.41 10.80 -28.08
N PRO A 151 29.43 10.42 -28.93
CA PRO A 151 29.70 9.61 -30.10
C PRO A 151 30.75 10.30 -30.94
N LYS A 152 32.00 9.83 -30.85
CA LYS A 152 33.13 10.38 -31.58
C LYS A 152 32.78 10.20 -33.05
N VAL A 153 32.60 11.33 -33.74
CA VAL A 153 32.43 11.35 -35.20
C VAL A 153 33.55 10.48 -35.78
N PRO A 154 33.23 9.44 -36.58
CA PRO A 154 34.26 8.58 -37.13
C PRO A 154 35.27 9.47 -37.88
N PRO A 155 36.59 9.21 -37.77
CA PRO A 155 37.60 10.07 -38.36
C PRO A 155 37.28 10.27 -39.84
N ARG A 156 37.00 11.52 -40.22
CA ARG A 156 36.83 11.91 -41.62
C ARG A 156 38.17 11.70 -42.32
N GLY A 157 38.31 10.59 -43.03
CA GLY A 157 39.47 10.37 -43.90
C GLY A 157 39.78 8.94 -44.29
N GLN A 158 39.27 7.92 -43.60
CA GLN A 158 39.71 6.53 -43.85
C GLN A 158 38.59 5.56 -44.25
N ARG A 159 37.54 6.05 -44.92
CA ARG A 159 36.69 5.14 -45.70
C ARG A 159 37.32 4.95 -47.07
N TYR A 160 38.22 3.97 -47.18
CA TYR A 160 38.66 3.51 -48.49
C TYR A 160 37.50 2.79 -49.17
N ASN A 161 37.01 3.36 -50.26
CA ASN A 161 35.89 2.80 -51.01
C ASN A 161 36.40 1.58 -51.80
N PRO A 162 35.84 0.36 -51.65
CA PRO A 162 36.39 -0.84 -52.27
C PRO A 162 36.38 -0.81 -53.81
N PHE A 163 35.57 0.07 -54.39
CA PHE A 163 35.46 0.30 -55.83
C PHE A 163 36.50 1.29 -56.38
N ASN A 164 37.34 1.90 -55.52
CA ASN A 164 38.40 2.82 -55.93
C ASN A 164 39.73 2.12 -56.26
N ARG A 165 39.75 0.79 -56.34
CA ARG A 165 40.94 0.03 -56.73
C ARG A 165 41.14 0.15 -58.24
N VAL A 166 41.90 1.16 -58.66
CA VAL A 166 42.46 1.20 -60.02
C VAL A 166 43.57 0.13 -60.11
N PRO A 167 43.59 -0.71 -61.15
CA PRO A 167 44.75 -1.56 -61.41
C PRO A 167 45.93 -0.67 -61.85
N ASP A 168 47.11 -1.06 -61.41
CA ASP A 168 48.43 -0.44 -61.59
C ASP A 168 48.61 0.50 -62.79
N GLY A 169 49.09 1.73 -62.53
CA GLY A 169 49.76 2.57 -63.52
C GLY A 169 49.41 4.07 -63.51
N GLU A 170 50.33 4.87 -62.97
CA GLU A 170 50.54 6.33 -63.13
C GLU A 170 49.64 7.36 -62.40
N PRO A 171 50.22 8.46 -61.87
CA PRO A 171 49.47 9.51 -61.20
C PRO A 171 49.01 10.58 -62.20
N LYS A 172 47.72 10.95 -62.18
CA LYS A 172 47.28 12.25 -62.69
C LYS A 172 46.50 13.01 -61.63
N ALA A 173 47.11 14.10 -61.17
CA ALA A 173 46.41 15.19 -60.52
C ALA A 173 45.36 15.76 -61.49
N VAL A 174 44.15 16.04 -61.01
CA VAL A 174 43.17 16.86 -61.74
C VAL A 174 42.58 17.88 -60.79
N GLN A 175 42.89 19.15 -61.06
CA GLN A 175 42.31 20.35 -60.48
C GLN A 175 40.80 20.44 -60.73
N GLY A 176 40.13 21.19 -59.87
CA GLY A 176 38.67 21.18 -59.71
C GLY A 176 37.85 21.28 -60.99
N SER A 177 36.68 20.64 -60.94
CA SER A 177 35.55 20.99 -61.80
C SER A 177 34.24 20.80 -61.07
N ARG A 178 33.46 21.88 -61.08
CA ARG A 178 32.04 21.93 -60.75
C ARG A 178 31.31 20.80 -61.48
N HIS A 179 30.97 19.72 -60.80
CA HIS A 179 30.08 18.71 -61.36
C HIS A 179 28.64 18.97 -60.94
N HIS A 180 27.95 19.63 -61.87
CA HIS A 180 26.55 19.43 -62.21
C HIS A 180 26.16 17.97 -61.98
N LYS A 181 25.27 17.72 -61.01
CA LYS A 181 24.60 16.42 -60.88
C LYS A 181 23.18 16.59 -61.41
N GLU A 182 22.95 15.98 -62.56
CA GLU A 182 21.65 15.87 -63.19
C GLU A 182 20.67 15.19 -62.21
N ASN A 183 19.53 15.84 -61.98
CA ASN A 183 18.53 15.40 -61.01
C ASN A 183 17.71 14.23 -61.57
N LEU A 184 18.07 13.00 -61.22
CA LEU A 184 17.21 11.82 -61.37
C LEU A 184 16.53 11.46 -60.04
N ARG A 185 15.96 12.46 -59.36
CA ARG A 185 14.99 12.24 -58.29
C ARG A 185 13.77 13.11 -58.61
N PRO A 186 12.54 12.53 -58.61
CA PRO A 186 11.35 13.36 -58.74
C PRO A 186 11.40 14.41 -57.63
N ASP A 187 11.28 15.68 -58.02
CA ASP A 187 11.31 16.83 -57.14
C ASP A 187 10.12 16.73 -56.17
N MET A 188 10.33 16.02 -55.07
CA MET A 188 9.31 15.92 -54.03
C MET A 188 9.39 17.23 -53.24
N PRO A 189 8.33 18.05 -53.23
CA PRO A 189 8.38 19.34 -52.56
C PRO A 189 8.63 19.11 -51.07
N ARG A 190 9.88 19.36 -50.65
CA ARG A 190 10.25 19.35 -49.23
C ARG A 190 9.59 20.55 -48.59
N LYS A 191 8.36 20.37 -48.10
CA LYS A 191 7.68 21.36 -47.28
C LYS A 191 8.56 21.59 -46.05
N ARG A 192 9.13 22.79 -45.94
CA ARG A 192 9.86 23.21 -44.74
C ARG A 192 8.82 23.40 -43.65
N VAL A 193 8.64 22.38 -42.81
CA VAL A 193 7.76 22.45 -41.65
C VAL A 193 8.60 22.94 -40.46
N PRO A 194 8.16 24.00 -39.74
CA PRO A 194 8.83 24.44 -38.52
C PRO A 194 8.93 23.29 -37.51
N PHE A 195 10.04 23.23 -36.79
CA PHE A 195 10.27 22.21 -35.76
C PHE A 195 9.12 22.13 -34.74
N ARG A 196 8.51 23.27 -34.39
CA ARG A 196 7.36 23.35 -33.48
C ARG A 196 6.16 22.52 -33.97
N ASP A 197 5.89 22.54 -35.27
CA ASP A 197 4.70 21.88 -35.83
C ASP A 197 4.95 20.38 -35.97
N ILE A 198 6.19 19.99 -36.29
CA ILE A 198 6.65 18.60 -36.23
C ILE A 198 6.53 18.08 -34.79
N HIS A 199 7.08 18.82 -33.82
CA HIS A 199 7.06 18.45 -32.41
C HIS A 199 5.63 18.36 -31.87
N THR A 200 4.74 19.26 -32.28
CA THR A 200 3.34 19.22 -31.86
C THR A 200 2.60 18.04 -32.49
N ALA A 201 2.79 17.76 -33.78
CA ALA A 201 2.13 16.66 -34.47
C ALA A 201 2.52 15.29 -33.89
N TYR A 202 3.83 15.05 -33.73
CA TYR A 202 4.32 13.79 -33.18
C TYR A 202 4.16 13.71 -31.65
N GLY A 203 4.32 14.84 -30.94
CA GLY A 203 4.15 14.89 -29.48
C GLY A 203 2.72 14.61 -29.03
N ARG A 204 1.70 15.06 -29.78
CA ARG A 204 0.30 14.75 -29.48
C ARG A 204 0.00 13.26 -29.57
N LYS A 205 0.56 12.56 -30.56
CA LYS A 205 0.40 11.12 -30.72
C LYS A 205 1.02 10.37 -29.53
N ILE A 206 2.23 10.74 -29.12
CA ILE A 206 2.91 10.15 -27.96
C ILE A 206 2.11 10.36 -26.67
N LEU A 207 1.55 11.55 -26.47
CA LEU A 207 0.73 11.85 -25.30
C LEU A 207 -0.59 11.06 -25.29
N ALA A 208 -1.22 10.89 -26.46
CA ALA A 208 -2.41 10.07 -26.61
C ALA A 208 -2.12 8.60 -26.28
N ASP A 209 -1.09 8.00 -26.89
CA ASP A 209 -0.69 6.61 -26.65
C ASP A 209 -0.37 6.37 -25.15
N ARG A 210 0.32 7.34 -24.51
CA ARG A 210 0.61 7.29 -23.07
C ARG A 210 -0.65 7.40 -22.21
N SER A 211 -1.64 8.21 -22.60
CA SER A 211 -2.91 8.33 -21.89
C SER A 211 -3.74 7.05 -21.97
N GLU A 212 -3.77 6.42 -23.15
CA GLU A 212 -4.45 5.15 -23.38
C GLU A 212 -3.80 4.01 -22.58
N TRP A 213 -2.47 3.97 -22.54
CA TRP A 213 -1.74 2.99 -21.74
C TRP A 213 -2.04 3.13 -20.24
N ARG A 214 -2.10 4.36 -19.71
CA ARG A 214 -2.50 4.61 -18.31
C ARG A 214 -3.94 4.20 -18.03
N ALA A 215 -4.86 4.47 -18.96
CA ALA A 215 -6.26 4.05 -18.83
C ALA A 215 -6.38 2.51 -18.80
N LYS A 216 -5.60 1.79 -19.61
CA LYS A 216 -5.55 0.32 -19.59
C LYS A 216 -5.08 -0.23 -18.25
N LEU A 217 -4.05 0.37 -17.65
CA LEU A 217 -3.58 0.00 -16.30
C LEU A 217 -4.63 0.24 -15.22
N SER A 218 -5.32 1.38 -15.25
CA SER A 218 -6.41 1.68 -14.31
C SER A 218 -7.54 0.66 -14.42
N LYS A 219 -7.91 0.29 -15.66
CA LYS A 219 -8.97 -0.69 -15.92
C LYS A 219 -8.58 -2.11 -15.49
N GLN A 220 -7.31 -2.51 -15.68
CA GLN A 220 -6.81 -3.78 -15.15
C GLN A 220 -6.87 -3.82 -13.63
N LYS A 221 -6.52 -2.72 -12.95
CA LYS A 221 -6.59 -2.62 -11.49
C LYS A 221 -8.05 -2.72 -10.98
N GLU A 222 -9.00 -2.13 -11.69
CA GLU A 222 -10.43 -2.26 -11.39
C GLU A 222 -10.95 -3.68 -11.64
N ASP A 223 -10.54 -4.36 -12.72
CA ASP A 223 -10.98 -5.72 -13.01
C ASP A 223 -10.39 -6.76 -12.03
N THR A 224 -9.17 -6.53 -11.51
CA THR A 224 -8.62 -7.34 -10.40
C THR A 224 -9.32 -7.09 -9.06
N SER A 225 -10.07 -6.00 -8.92
CA SER A 225 -10.80 -5.65 -7.69
C SER A 225 -12.25 -6.14 -7.66
N LYS A 226 -12.77 -6.66 -8.77
CA LYS A 226 -14.10 -7.26 -8.84
C LYS A 226 -14.04 -8.71 -8.35
N PRO A 227 -14.82 -9.11 -7.33
CA PRO A 227 -14.84 -10.48 -6.86
C PRO A 227 -15.41 -11.42 -7.93
N LEU A 228 -14.77 -12.57 -8.13
CA LEU A 228 -15.08 -13.54 -9.20
C LEU A 228 -16.35 -14.38 -8.95
N ILE A 229 -17.18 -14.02 -7.96
CA ILE A 229 -18.40 -14.74 -7.62
C ILE A 229 -19.46 -13.72 -7.22
N GLN A 230 -20.53 -13.61 -8.03
CA GLN A 230 -21.81 -13.05 -7.60
C GLN A 230 -22.66 -14.21 -7.09
N LEU A 231 -23.02 -14.16 -5.80
CA LEU A 231 -24.08 -14.99 -5.20
C LEU A 231 -25.46 -14.45 -5.64
#